data_AF-A0A3M0KGE1-F1
#
_entry.id   AF-A0A3M0KGE1-F1
#
_cell.length_a   1.000
_cell.length_b   1.000
_cell.length_c   1.000
_cell.angle_alpha   90.00
_cell.angle_beta   90.00
_cell.angle_gamma   90.00
#
_symmetry.space_group_name_H-M   'P 1'
#
loop_
_entity.id
_entity.type
_entity.pdbx_description
1 polymer ?
#
loop_
_entity_poly.entity_id
_entity_poly.type
_entity_poly.pdbx_seq_one_letter_code
_entity_poly.pdbx_strand_id
1 'polypeptide(L)'
;MLPRDEEDSLKRPAGPLQAVDLETPGFIASQEGSTIRDLCKAHRDYGRDSPYFRGLLRSDLDAAVVIPVDLKQLFSCLLDSTEFKLWIAAWRQQLREALPSLLRDPETAVDDNGNPLTLEHLMGEGRWADPSDQTSDIPIKALQIAR
;
A
#
# COMPACT_ATOMS: atom_id res chain seq x y z
N MET A 1 -13.75 -17.07 -69.97
CA MET A 1 -12.40 -16.64 -69.56
C MET A 1 -12.21 -16.99 -68.09
N LEU A 2 -11.57 -18.12 -67.84
CA LEU A 2 -10.91 -18.55 -66.59
C LEU A 2 -9.40 -18.56 -66.90
N PRO A 3 -8.48 -18.77 -65.94
CA PRO A 3 -8.36 -18.31 -64.56
C PRO A 3 -6.98 -17.63 -64.35
N ARG A 4 -6.69 -17.11 -63.15
CA ARG A 4 -5.29 -17.06 -62.69
C ARG A 4 -5.22 -17.20 -61.17
N ASP A 5 -4.69 -18.36 -60.82
CA ASP A 5 -3.96 -18.77 -59.62
C ASP A 5 -2.98 -17.67 -59.16
N GLU A 6 -2.43 -17.61 -57.95
CA GLU A 6 -2.25 -18.54 -56.84
C GLU A 6 -1.74 -17.71 -55.65
N GLU A 7 -1.73 -18.32 -54.46
CA GLU A 7 -1.22 -17.85 -53.17
C GLU A 7 0.18 -17.19 -53.17
N ASP A 8 0.42 -16.27 -52.23
CA ASP A 8 1.33 -16.49 -51.09
C ASP A 8 1.58 -15.18 -50.30
N SER A 9 1.95 -15.36 -49.02
CA SER A 9 2.62 -14.41 -48.13
C SER A 9 1.75 -13.50 -47.25
N LEU A 10 1.21 -14.14 -46.21
CA LEU A 10 1.65 -13.90 -44.84
C LEU A 10 2.15 -12.48 -44.50
N LYS A 11 1.26 -11.61 -43.98
CA LYS A 11 1.62 -10.74 -42.83
C LYS A 11 0.36 -10.13 -42.21
N ARG A 12 -0.12 -10.75 -41.13
CA ARG A 12 -0.65 -9.94 -40.02
C ARG A 12 0.53 -9.10 -39.50
N PRO A 13 0.31 -7.82 -39.22
CA PRO A 13 0.30 -7.50 -37.82
C PRO A 13 -1.03 -6.85 -37.47
N ALA A 14 -1.70 -7.47 -36.50
CA ALA A 14 -2.59 -6.75 -35.62
C ALA A 14 -1.83 -5.49 -35.19
N GLY A 15 -2.39 -4.33 -35.53
CA GLY A 15 -1.94 -3.08 -34.95
C GLY A 15 -1.89 -3.27 -33.43
N PRO A 16 -0.93 -2.66 -32.73
CA PRO A 16 -0.92 -2.74 -31.29
C PRO A 16 -2.29 -2.24 -30.82
N LEU A 17 -3.09 -3.16 -30.27
CA LEU A 17 -4.06 -2.78 -29.26
C LEU A 17 -3.22 -2.00 -28.29
N GLN A 18 -3.44 -0.68 -28.26
CA GLN A 18 -2.91 0.14 -27.22
C GLN A 18 -3.45 -0.51 -25.96
N ALA A 19 -2.57 -1.27 -25.31
CA ALA A 19 -2.75 -1.63 -23.93
C ALA A 19 -2.97 -0.26 -23.29
N VAL A 20 -4.22 -0.03 -22.88
CA VAL A 20 -4.52 0.92 -21.85
C VAL A 20 -3.37 0.79 -20.86
N ASP A 21 -2.57 1.85 -20.75
CA ASP A 21 -1.64 1.95 -19.64
C ASP A 21 -2.54 1.78 -18.43
N LEU A 22 -2.51 0.55 -17.92
CA LEU A 22 -3.09 0.19 -16.65
C LEU A 22 -2.20 0.99 -15.71
N GLU A 23 -2.59 2.23 -15.46
CA GLU A 23 -2.25 2.91 -14.23
C GLU A 23 -2.73 1.96 -13.15
N THR A 24 -1.83 1.06 -12.80
CA THR A 24 -1.85 0.33 -11.55
C THR A 24 -2.02 1.44 -10.55
N PRO A 25 -3.13 1.51 -9.81
CA PRO A 25 -3.30 2.54 -8.81
C PRO A 25 -2.15 2.34 -7.84
N GLY A 26 -1.11 3.15 -8.00
CA GLY A 26 -0.04 3.25 -7.04
C GLY A 26 -0.72 3.80 -5.81
N PHE A 27 -1.11 2.93 -4.90
CA PHE A 27 -1.50 3.33 -3.57
C PHE A 27 -0.22 3.66 -2.79
N ILE A 28 0.38 4.77 -3.21
CA ILE A 28 0.47 5.96 -2.39
C ILE A 28 -0.52 6.94 -3.03
N ALA A 29 -1.82 6.73 -2.79
CA ALA A 29 -2.87 7.62 -3.26
C ALA A 29 -2.88 8.88 -2.39
N SER A 30 -1.89 9.73 -2.61
CA SER A 30 -1.97 11.16 -2.38
C SER A 30 -1.08 11.79 -3.43
N GLN A 31 -1.67 12.22 -4.53
CA GLN A 31 -1.05 13.14 -5.49
C GLN A 31 -0.72 14.51 -4.85
N GLU A 32 -0.99 14.67 -3.54
CA GLU A 32 -0.72 15.83 -2.70
C GLU A 32 0.19 15.54 -1.48
N GLY A 33 0.59 14.28 -1.24
CA GLY A 33 1.39 13.87 -0.08
C GLY A 33 2.83 13.50 -0.45
N SER A 34 3.80 13.73 0.44
CA SER A 34 5.20 13.39 0.19
C SER A 34 5.36 11.87 0.02
N THR A 35 6.15 11.41 -0.95
CA THR A 35 6.42 9.96 -1.06
C THR A 35 7.19 9.48 0.17
N ILE A 36 7.12 8.18 0.51
CA ILE A 36 7.90 7.59 1.64
C ILE A 36 9.38 7.97 1.52
N ARG A 37 9.90 7.99 0.30
CA ARG A 37 11.28 8.39 0.01
C ARG A 37 11.56 9.84 0.43
N ASP A 38 10.63 10.75 0.19
CA ASP A 38 10.75 12.16 0.54
C ASP A 38 10.71 12.35 2.05
N LEU A 39 9.84 11.61 2.75
CA LEU A 39 9.81 11.60 4.22
C LEU A 39 11.13 11.08 4.81
N CYS A 40 11.64 9.96 4.29
CA CYS A 40 12.93 9.41 4.73
C CYS A 40 14.12 10.34 4.42
N LYS A 41 14.03 11.12 3.34
CA LYS A 41 15.02 12.14 3.02
C LYS A 41 14.91 13.31 4.00
N ALA A 42 13.72 13.84 4.22
CA ALA A 42 13.49 14.92 5.18
C ALA A 42 13.92 14.55 6.60
N HIS A 43 13.69 13.29 7.02
CA HIS A 43 14.20 12.77 8.27
C HIS A 43 15.73 12.84 8.37
N ARG A 44 16.44 12.46 7.31
CA ARG A 44 17.91 12.52 7.26
C ARG A 44 18.44 13.95 7.22
N ASP A 45 17.79 14.82 6.46
CA ASP A 45 18.27 16.19 6.23
C ASP A 45 17.99 17.11 7.43
N TYR A 46 16.84 16.94 8.09
CA TYR A 46 16.37 17.83 9.16
C TYR A 46 16.38 17.19 10.55
N GLY A 47 16.42 15.85 10.64
CA GLY A 47 16.35 15.10 11.89
C GLY A 47 14.91 14.88 12.40
N ARG A 48 14.72 13.79 13.15
CA ARG A 48 13.43 13.37 13.75
C ARG A 48 12.79 14.42 14.64
N ASP A 49 13.60 15.17 15.37
CA ASP A 49 13.13 16.12 16.37
C ASP A 49 12.82 17.51 15.78
N SER A 50 13.06 17.70 14.47
CA SER A 50 12.77 18.94 13.78
C SER A 50 11.26 19.23 13.73
N PRO A 51 10.81 20.45 14.06
CA PRO A 51 9.40 20.82 13.96
C PRO A 51 8.88 20.73 12.51
N TYR A 52 9.75 20.97 11.53
CA TYR A 52 9.42 20.82 10.11
C TYR A 52 9.08 19.37 9.78
N PHE A 53 9.99 18.44 10.11
CA PHE A 53 9.79 17.02 9.84
C PHE A 53 8.57 16.47 10.60
N ARG A 54 8.38 16.86 11.86
CA ARG A 54 7.22 16.46 12.65
C ARG A 54 5.90 16.96 12.04
N GLY A 55 5.90 18.21 11.55
CA GLY A 55 4.74 18.79 10.87
C GLY A 55 4.42 18.07 9.57
N LEU A 56 5.46 17.80 8.76
CA LEU A 56 5.34 17.08 7.50
C LEU A 56 4.80 15.65 7.71
N LEU A 57 5.45 14.89 8.60
CA LEU A 57 5.05 13.52 8.93
C LEU A 57 3.61 13.46 9.43
N ARG A 58 3.20 14.40 10.30
CA ARG A 58 1.83 14.47 10.82
C ARG A 58 0.83 14.77 9.70
N SER A 59 1.13 15.76 8.87
CA SER A 59 0.26 16.18 7.77
C SER A 59 0.07 15.06 6.75
N ASP A 60 1.15 14.38 6.36
CA ASP A 60 1.09 13.30 5.38
C ASP A 60 0.33 12.08 5.93
N LEU A 61 0.56 11.68 7.19
CA LEU A 61 -0.16 10.57 7.83
C LEU A 61 -1.65 10.88 8.12
N ASP A 62 -1.99 12.17 8.31
CA ASP A 62 -3.37 12.60 8.51
C ASP A 62 -4.14 12.68 7.17
N ALA A 63 -3.46 13.05 6.07
CA ALA A 63 -4.06 13.20 4.74
C ALA A 63 -4.16 11.88 3.95
N ALA A 64 -3.23 10.94 4.16
CA ALA A 64 -3.16 9.71 3.37
C ALA A 64 -3.76 8.50 4.10
N VAL A 65 -4.38 7.61 3.32
CA VAL A 65 -4.61 6.22 3.76
C VAL A 65 -3.30 5.47 3.60
N VAL A 66 -2.69 5.08 4.72
CA VAL A 66 -1.39 4.41 4.72
C VAL A 66 -1.60 2.91 4.89
N ILE A 67 -1.04 2.15 3.95
CA ILE A 67 -1.08 0.68 3.99
C ILE A 67 0.06 0.13 4.88
N PRO A 68 -0.10 -1.07 5.48
CA PRO A 68 0.87 -1.62 6.43
C PRO A 68 2.31 -1.71 5.90
N VAL A 69 2.50 -2.04 4.62
CA VAL A 69 3.84 -2.14 4.02
C VAL A 69 4.54 -0.78 3.98
N ASP A 70 3.81 0.27 3.65
CA ASP A 70 4.33 1.64 3.56
C ASP A 70 4.67 2.18 4.94
N LEU A 71 3.82 1.90 5.93
CA LEU A 71 4.08 2.24 7.32
C LEU A 71 5.36 1.56 7.82
N LYS A 72 5.53 0.25 7.56
CA LYS A 72 6.76 -0.47 7.89
C LYS A 72 7.98 0.13 7.22
N GLN A 73 7.88 0.47 5.93
CA GLN A 73 8.98 1.10 5.20
C GLN A 73 9.35 2.47 5.80
N LEU A 74 8.35 3.30 6.09
CA LEU A 74 8.55 4.59 6.72
C LEU A 74 9.25 4.43 8.07
N PHE A 75 8.72 3.64 9.00
CA PHE A 75 9.36 3.47 10.30
C PHE A 75 10.74 2.80 10.22
N SER A 76 10.99 1.96 9.23
CA SER A 76 12.32 1.37 9.01
C SER A 76 13.38 2.41 8.61
N CYS A 77 12.98 3.54 8.04
CA CYS A 77 13.90 4.64 7.70
C CYS A 77 14.00 5.70 8.80
N LEU A 78 13.01 5.78 9.69
CA LEU A 78 12.97 6.72 10.81
C LEU A 78 13.65 6.19 12.07
N LEU A 79 13.63 4.87 12.27
CA LEU A 79 14.11 4.19 13.47
C LEU A 79 15.37 3.38 13.18
N ASP A 80 16.21 3.20 14.20
CA ASP A 80 17.29 2.21 14.11
C ASP A 80 16.75 0.77 14.11
N SER A 81 17.61 -0.20 13.81
CA SER A 81 17.20 -1.62 13.70
C SER A 81 16.56 -2.18 14.98
N THR A 82 16.97 -1.69 16.16
CA THR A 82 16.45 -2.14 17.45
C THR A 82 15.13 -1.46 17.75
N GLU A 83 15.08 -0.13 17.61
CA GLU A 83 13.86 0.67 17.74
C GLU A 83 12.76 0.16 16.80
N PHE A 84 13.10 -0.15 15.55
CA PHE A 84 12.15 -0.68 14.57
C PHE A 84 11.57 -2.04 15.01
N LYS A 85 12.40 -2.96 15.52
CA LYS A 85 11.91 -4.25 16.04
C LYS A 85 10.98 -4.09 17.24
N LEU A 86 11.31 -3.16 18.14
CA LEU A 86 10.45 -2.83 19.29
C LEU A 86 9.13 -2.21 18.83
N TRP A 87 9.19 -1.31 17.85
CA TRP A 87 8.00 -0.72 17.24
C TRP A 87 7.11 -1.77 16.59
N ILE A 88 7.66 -2.69 15.78
CA ILE A 88 6.90 -3.81 15.19
C ILE A 88 6.22 -4.66 16.26
N ALA A 89 6.92 -4.98 17.35
CA ALA A 89 6.36 -5.77 18.45
C ALA A 89 5.22 -5.03 19.17
N ALA A 90 5.40 -3.75 19.46
CA ALA A 90 4.39 -2.91 20.10
C ALA A 90 3.17 -2.71 19.18
N TRP A 91 3.41 -2.43 17.90
CA TRP A 91 2.37 -2.25 16.89
C TRP A 91 1.53 -3.52 16.71
N ARG A 92 2.18 -4.69 16.61
CA ARG A 92 1.49 -5.99 16.56
C ARG A 92 0.59 -6.21 17.79
N GLN A 93 1.05 -5.84 18.97
CA GLN A 93 0.27 -5.97 20.20
C GLN A 93 -0.95 -5.02 20.20
N GLN A 94 -0.76 -3.76 19.80
CA GLN A 94 -1.85 -2.79 19.64
C GLN A 94 -2.91 -3.30 18.66
N LEU A 95 -2.50 -3.81 17.49
CA LEU A 95 -3.41 -4.36 16.50
C LEU A 95 -4.16 -5.58 17.01
N ARG A 96 -3.50 -6.45 17.79
CA ARG A 96 -4.13 -7.62 18.41
C ARG A 96 -5.24 -7.22 19.40
N GLU A 97 -5.06 -6.11 20.11
CA GLU A 97 -6.06 -5.55 21.04
C GLU A 97 -7.19 -4.82 20.31
N ALA A 98 -6.89 -4.17 19.19
CA ALA A 98 -7.87 -3.49 18.35
C ALA A 98 -8.72 -4.48 17.51
N LEU A 99 -8.17 -5.64 17.14
CA LEU A 99 -8.79 -6.60 16.24
C LEU A 99 -10.21 -7.05 16.67
N PRO A 100 -10.48 -7.41 17.94
CA PRO A 100 -11.85 -7.74 18.36
C PRO A 100 -12.85 -6.59 18.20
N SER A 101 -12.38 -5.35 18.30
CA SER A 101 -13.23 -4.16 18.08
C SER A 101 -13.47 -3.92 16.60
N LEU A 102 -12.46 -4.13 15.75
CA LEU A 102 -12.59 -4.11 14.29
C LEU A 102 -13.55 -5.19 13.77
N LEU A 103 -13.47 -6.40 14.33
CA LEU A 103 -14.37 -7.51 13.98
C LEU A 103 -15.82 -7.30 14.42
N ARG A 104 -16.07 -6.36 15.34
CA ARG A 104 -17.42 -6.00 15.78
C ARG A 104 -18.07 -4.96 14.87
N ASP A 105 -17.26 -4.21 14.12
CA ASP A 105 -17.74 -3.21 13.18
C ASP A 105 -17.94 -3.85 11.80
N PRO A 106 -19.17 -3.89 11.26
CA PRO A 106 -19.45 -4.52 9.97
C PRO A 106 -18.69 -3.88 8.80
N GLU A 107 -18.22 -2.64 8.92
CA GLU A 107 -17.41 -1.98 7.88
C GLU A 107 -15.92 -2.36 7.92
N THR A 108 -15.47 -3.04 8.97
CA THR A 108 -14.07 -3.51 9.10
C THR A 108 -13.95 -5.00 9.40
N ALA A 109 -15.06 -5.69 9.64
CA ALA A 109 -15.05 -7.08 10.09
C ALA A 109 -14.61 -8.05 9.00
N VAL A 110 -14.82 -7.71 7.72
CA VAL A 110 -14.47 -8.55 6.59
C VAL A 110 -13.60 -7.79 5.59
N ASP A 111 -12.72 -8.54 4.92
CA ASP A 111 -12.00 -8.09 3.72
C ASP A 111 -12.97 -7.99 2.53
N ASP A 112 -12.48 -7.47 1.40
CA ASP A 112 -13.29 -7.31 0.18
C ASP A 112 -13.72 -8.67 -0.43
N ASN A 113 -13.08 -9.77 -0.01
CA ASN A 113 -13.43 -11.15 -0.38
C ASN A 113 -14.46 -11.79 0.58
N GLY A 114 -14.92 -11.08 1.63
CA GLY A 114 -15.84 -11.59 2.63
C GLY A 114 -15.22 -12.48 3.71
N ASN A 115 -13.89 -12.57 3.79
CA ASN A 115 -13.18 -13.26 4.85
C ASN A 115 -13.04 -12.36 6.08
N PRO A 116 -13.08 -12.92 7.30
CA PRO A 116 -12.87 -12.13 8.50
C PRO A 116 -11.47 -11.52 8.53
N LEU A 117 -11.40 -10.24 8.92
CA LEU A 117 -10.13 -9.53 9.07
C LEU A 117 -9.22 -10.26 10.08
N THR A 118 -7.93 -10.41 9.76
CA THR A 118 -6.96 -11.02 10.67
C THR A 118 -5.80 -10.09 10.99
N LEU A 119 -5.01 -10.44 12.00
CA LEU A 119 -3.80 -9.71 12.34
C LEU A 119 -2.81 -9.66 11.16
N GLU A 120 -2.77 -10.68 10.31
CA GLU A 120 -1.90 -10.70 9.12
C GLU A 120 -2.32 -9.65 8.09
N HIS A 121 -3.62 -9.36 7.96
CA HIS A 121 -4.10 -8.26 7.11
C HIS A 121 -3.55 -6.93 7.63
N LEU A 122 -3.81 -6.64 8.91
CA LEU A 122 -3.42 -5.39 9.55
C LEU A 122 -1.91 -5.17 9.60
N MET A 123 -1.13 -6.25 9.71
CA MET A 123 0.32 -6.20 9.69
C MET A 123 0.89 -6.22 8.27
N GLY A 124 0.13 -6.55 7.23
CA GLY A 124 0.71 -6.80 5.91
C GLY A 124 1.70 -7.97 5.92
N GLU A 125 1.31 -9.09 6.53
CA GLU A 125 2.10 -10.32 6.64
C GLU A 125 1.50 -11.45 5.78
N GLY A 126 2.33 -12.42 5.41
CA GLY A 126 1.88 -13.57 4.61
C GLY A 126 1.47 -13.15 3.20
N ARG A 127 0.23 -13.48 2.81
CA ARG A 127 -0.33 -13.06 1.51
C ARG A 127 -0.41 -11.53 1.37
N TRP A 128 -0.56 -10.83 2.49
CA TRP A 128 -0.68 -9.37 2.54
C TRP A 128 0.69 -8.68 2.47
N ALA A 129 1.77 -9.36 2.08
CA ALA A 129 3.06 -8.73 1.88
C ALA A 129 3.09 -7.85 0.62
N ASP A 130 2.22 -8.13 -0.36
CA ASP A 130 2.07 -7.32 -1.57
C ASP A 130 1.26 -6.04 -1.27
N PRO A 131 1.78 -4.85 -1.59
CA PRO A 131 1.04 -3.59 -1.46
C PRO A 131 -0.31 -3.57 -2.20
N SER A 132 -0.41 -4.29 -3.32
CA SER A 132 -1.61 -4.36 -4.15
C SER A 132 -2.74 -5.05 -3.41
N ASP A 133 -2.44 -6.18 -2.77
CA ASP A 133 -3.40 -6.95 -1.98
C ASP A 133 -3.86 -6.17 -0.74
N GLN A 134 -2.97 -5.41 -0.10
CA GLN A 134 -3.34 -4.55 1.02
C GLN A 134 -4.32 -3.45 0.63
N THR A 135 -4.13 -2.91 -0.57
CA THR A 135 -4.90 -1.79 -1.10
C THR A 135 -6.30 -2.21 -1.52
N SER A 136 -6.41 -3.36 -2.20
CA SER A 136 -7.67 -3.84 -2.73
C SER A 136 -8.54 -4.49 -1.66
N ASP A 137 -7.93 -5.25 -0.74
CA ASP A 137 -8.71 -6.18 0.08
C ASP A 137 -8.90 -5.69 1.52
N ILE A 138 -8.05 -4.79 2.03
CA ILE A 138 -8.15 -4.31 3.42
C ILE A 138 -9.07 -3.08 3.49
N PRO A 139 -10.12 -3.11 4.33
CA PRO A 139 -11.00 -1.97 4.49
C PRO A 139 -10.26 -0.70 4.94
N ILE A 140 -10.55 0.44 4.30
CA ILE A 140 -9.91 1.73 4.60
C ILE A 140 -10.03 2.11 6.09
N LYS A 141 -11.18 1.82 6.72
CA LYS A 141 -11.38 2.06 8.16
C LYS A 141 -10.45 1.22 9.04
N ALA A 142 -10.13 0.00 8.62
CA ALA A 142 -9.16 -0.84 9.32
C ALA A 142 -7.74 -0.27 9.20
N LEU A 143 -7.38 0.25 8.01
CA LEU A 143 -6.11 0.94 7.77
C LEU A 143 -5.95 2.20 8.64
N GLN A 144 -7.02 2.97 8.84
CA GLN A 144 -7.00 4.15 9.71
C GLN A 144 -6.79 3.83 11.20
N ILE A 145 -7.15 2.62 11.63
CA ILE A 145 -6.92 2.14 13.00
C ILE A 145 -5.51 1.52 13.13
N ALA A 146 -4.96 1.06 12.01
CA ALA A 146 -3.64 0.45 11.97
C ALA A 146 -2.46 1.44 11.88
N ARG A 147 -2.70 2.74 11.64
CA ARG A 147 -1.64 3.77 11.58
C ARG A 147 -1.05 4.15 12.94
#